data_AF-F7X7J1-F1
#
_entry.id   AF-F7X7J1-F1
#
_cell.length_a   1.000
_cell.length_b   1.000
_cell.length_c   1.000
_cell.angle_alpha   90.00
_cell.angle_beta   90.00
_cell.angle_gamma   90.00
#
_symmetry.space_group_name_H-M   'P 1'
#
loop_
_entity.id
_entity.type
_entity.pdbx_description
1 polymer ?
#
loop_
_entity_poly.entity_id
_entity_poly.type
_entity_poly.pdbx_seq_one_letter_code
_entity_poly.pdbx_strand_id
1 'polypeptide(L)'
;MIILRSILFNLVFYANLIVQMIVLTPFYFLVPRKTAWFVPKNWARSNHWLLAKIVGTTFEIEGLENIPKGAYIFAPKHQSFWDAYALLPWLDDPFYILKRELTWIPLFGWYIVKQRMVPVNRAARGKAMTEVMDRTKNEMATGRQLIIYPEGTRRPPGAPPEYKYGIARLYRDLQVPVVPVAMHPGLFWPRRKFLRFPGHFKVRVLPPIEAGLDPDAFLAKLVEVTEAASDDLLIETVRANPHLPLPPTAEQRLRELGAR
;
A
#
# COMPACT_ATOMS: atom_id res chain seq x y z
N MET A 1 4.59 14.66 -24.53
CA MET A 1 3.51 14.97 -23.55
C MET A 1 3.67 14.24 -22.19
N ILE A 2 4.06 12.96 -22.13
CA ILE A 2 4.19 12.20 -20.87
C ILE A 2 5.12 12.87 -19.85
N ILE A 3 6.31 13.32 -20.28
CA ILE A 3 7.29 13.98 -19.40
C ILE A 3 6.69 15.24 -18.76
N LEU A 4 6.07 16.12 -19.56
CA LEU A 4 5.45 17.35 -19.08
C LEU A 4 4.35 17.08 -18.05
N ARG A 5 3.42 16.16 -18.36
CA ARG A 5 2.37 15.75 -17.42
C ARG A 5 2.94 15.13 -16.14
N SER A 6 4.01 14.36 -16.25
CA SER A 6 4.70 13.77 -15.09
C SER A 6 5.33 14.85 -14.21
N ILE A 7 6.04 15.81 -14.79
CA ILE A 7 6.63 16.94 -14.05
C ILE A 7 5.54 17.74 -13.36
N LEU A 8 4.49 18.13 -14.09
CA LEU A 8 3.36 18.86 -13.55
C LEU A 8 2.69 18.09 -12.40
N PHE A 9 2.44 16.79 -12.58
CA PHE A 9 1.86 15.97 -11.53
C PHE A 9 2.74 15.89 -10.29
N ASN A 10 4.06 15.69 -10.41
CA ASN A 10 4.94 15.67 -9.25
C ASN A 10 4.93 17.01 -8.50
N LEU A 11 4.98 18.13 -9.23
CA LEU A 11 4.91 19.48 -8.62
C LEU A 11 3.60 19.66 -7.85
N VAL A 12 2.46 19.38 -8.49
CA VAL A 12 1.14 19.56 -7.87
C VAL A 12 0.89 18.54 -6.76
N PHE A 13 1.43 17.33 -6.85
CA PHE A 13 1.35 16.30 -5.81
C PHE A 13 1.99 16.78 -4.49
N TYR A 14 3.22 17.29 -4.56
CA TYR A 14 3.92 17.80 -3.37
C TYR A 14 3.36 19.15 -2.90
N ALA A 15 2.95 20.03 -3.81
CA ALA A 15 2.26 21.27 -3.45
C ALA A 15 0.96 20.97 -2.70
N ASN A 16 0.13 20.03 -3.20
CA ASN A 16 -1.10 19.57 -2.56
C ASN A 16 -0.82 18.95 -1.17
N LEU A 17 0.25 18.15 -1.01
CA LEU A 17 0.67 17.65 0.29
C LEU A 17 1.00 18.79 1.27
N ILE A 18 1.89 19.70 0.88
CA ILE A 18 2.38 20.78 1.74
C ILE A 18 1.24 21.73 2.10
N VAL A 19 0.43 22.14 1.13
CA VAL A 19 -0.70 23.05 1.34
C VAL A 19 -1.72 22.43 2.28
N GLN A 20 -2.14 21.18 2.05
CA GLN A 20 -3.10 20.52 2.95
C GLN A 20 -2.51 20.35 4.35
N MET A 21 -1.23 20.00 4.47
CA MET A 21 -0.59 19.91 5.77
C MET A 21 -0.58 21.27 6.47
N ILE A 22 -0.16 22.36 5.83
CA ILE A 22 -0.10 23.68 6.50
C ILE A 22 -1.51 24.16 6.88
N VAL A 23 -2.43 24.17 5.92
CA VAL A 23 -3.78 24.73 6.10
C VAL A 23 -4.62 23.90 7.08
N LEU A 24 -4.53 22.56 7.01
CA LEU A 24 -5.33 21.68 7.85
C LEU A 24 -4.63 21.27 9.15
N THR A 25 -3.39 21.73 9.41
CA THR A 25 -2.66 21.45 10.66
C THR A 25 -3.46 21.81 11.91
N PRO A 26 -4.06 23.02 12.04
CA PRO A 26 -4.83 23.37 13.23
C PRO A 26 -5.97 22.39 13.48
N PHE A 27 -6.78 22.10 12.46
CA PHE A 27 -7.85 21.09 12.54
C PHE A 27 -7.29 19.72 12.93
N TYR A 28 -6.25 19.27 12.23
CA TYR A 28 -5.65 17.95 12.41
C TYR A 28 -5.21 17.71 13.84
N PHE A 29 -4.58 18.69 14.51
CA PHE A 29 -4.09 18.53 15.88
C PHE A 29 -5.15 18.75 16.96
N LEU A 30 -6.22 19.51 16.67
CA LEU A 30 -7.30 19.78 17.64
C LEU A 30 -8.36 18.67 17.73
N VAL A 31 -8.58 17.88 16.67
CA VAL A 31 -9.60 16.80 16.68
C VAL A 31 -9.07 15.47 17.22
N PRO A 32 -9.94 14.53 17.65
CA PRO A 32 -9.52 13.18 18.01
C PRO A 32 -8.75 12.48 16.88
N ARG A 33 -7.82 11.59 17.23
CA ARG A 33 -6.93 10.89 16.27
C ARG A 33 -7.68 10.26 15.10
N LYS A 34 -8.74 9.49 15.39
CA LYS A 34 -9.52 8.80 14.36
C LYS A 34 -10.20 9.80 13.42
N THR A 35 -10.75 10.90 13.94
CA THR A 35 -11.30 12.00 13.12
C THR A 35 -10.24 12.68 12.26
N ALA A 36 -9.01 12.80 12.79
CA ALA A 36 -7.88 13.42 12.08
C ALA A 36 -7.48 12.65 10.80
N TRP A 37 -7.86 11.37 10.64
CA TRP A 37 -7.71 10.64 9.38
C TRP A 37 -8.41 11.31 8.19
N PHE A 38 -9.36 12.21 8.44
CA PHE A 38 -9.95 13.04 7.39
C PHE A 38 -8.88 13.73 6.54
N VAL A 39 -7.81 14.27 7.14
CA VAL A 39 -6.77 15.01 6.41
C VAL A 39 -5.95 14.09 5.49
N PRO A 40 -5.30 13.00 5.95
CA PRO A 40 -4.59 12.09 5.05
C PRO A 40 -5.48 11.40 4.01
N LYS A 41 -6.74 11.05 4.37
CA LYS A 41 -7.68 10.45 3.41
C LYS A 41 -8.14 11.47 2.36
N ASN A 42 -8.33 12.74 2.73
CA ASN A 42 -8.63 13.81 1.78
C ASN A 42 -7.45 14.05 0.83
N TRP A 43 -6.22 14.06 1.36
CA TRP A 43 -5.02 14.14 0.54
C TRP A 43 -4.90 12.96 -0.44
N ALA A 44 -5.19 11.73 0.00
CA ALA A 44 -5.21 10.58 -0.90
C ALA A 44 -6.26 10.74 -2.02
N ARG A 45 -7.49 11.14 -1.68
CA ARG A 45 -8.57 11.39 -2.67
C ARG A 45 -8.22 12.49 -3.66
N SER A 46 -7.65 13.60 -3.20
CA SER A 46 -7.26 14.70 -4.09
C SER A 46 -6.11 14.29 -5.01
N ASN A 47 -5.14 13.49 -4.55
CA ASN A 47 -4.09 12.98 -5.42
C ASN A 47 -4.60 11.97 -6.44
N HIS A 48 -5.61 11.17 -6.12
CA HIS A 48 -6.27 10.31 -7.11
C HIS A 48 -6.93 11.13 -8.21
N TRP A 49 -7.63 12.21 -7.84
CA TRP A 49 -8.20 13.15 -8.80
C TRP A 49 -7.12 13.84 -9.65
N LEU A 50 -6.03 14.32 -9.02
CA LEU A 50 -4.91 14.94 -9.73
C LEU A 50 -4.23 13.96 -10.70
N LEU A 51 -4.05 12.71 -10.29
CA LEU A 51 -3.46 11.67 -11.13
C LEU A 51 -4.34 11.41 -12.36
N ALA A 52 -5.65 11.32 -12.16
CA ALA A 52 -6.62 11.18 -13.25
C ALA A 52 -6.64 12.40 -14.19
N LYS A 53 -6.62 13.63 -13.66
CA LYS A 53 -6.74 14.86 -14.47
C LYS A 53 -5.45 15.27 -15.17
N ILE A 54 -4.30 15.16 -14.50
CA ILE A 54 -3.03 15.63 -15.04
C ILE A 54 -2.37 14.54 -15.89
N VAL A 55 -2.30 13.32 -15.37
CA VAL A 55 -1.63 12.22 -16.06
C VAL A 55 -2.59 11.53 -17.01
N GLY A 56 -3.82 11.29 -16.57
CA GLY A 56 -4.77 10.42 -17.25
C GLY A 56 -4.76 8.99 -16.70
N THR A 57 -4.31 8.78 -15.47
CA THR A 57 -4.35 7.46 -14.83
C THR A 57 -5.56 7.35 -13.92
N THR A 58 -6.42 6.35 -14.15
CA THR A 58 -7.57 6.02 -13.31
C THR A 58 -7.41 4.62 -12.74
N PHE A 59 -8.19 4.32 -11.70
CA PHE A 59 -8.25 2.97 -11.15
C PHE A 59 -9.62 2.66 -10.58
N GLU A 60 -9.90 1.38 -10.42
CA GLU A 60 -11.05 0.87 -9.69
C GLU A 60 -10.62 -0.20 -8.68
N ILE A 61 -11.44 -0.42 -7.65
CA ILE A 61 -11.18 -1.42 -6.63
C ILE A 61 -12.31 -2.45 -6.68
N GLU A 62 -11.93 -3.69 -6.92
CA GLU A 62 -12.79 -4.87 -6.88
C GLU A 62 -12.61 -5.57 -5.52
N GLY A 63 -13.66 -6.24 -5.03
CA GLY A 63 -13.59 -7.04 -3.81
C GLY A 63 -13.65 -6.24 -2.51
N LEU A 64 -14.23 -5.03 -2.52
CA LEU A 64 -14.39 -4.22 -1.30
C LEU A 64 -15.24 -4.92 -0.23
N GLU A 65 -16.13 -5.81 -0.65
CA GLU A 65 -16.92 -6.70 0.21
C GLU A 65 -16.08 -7.69 1.04
N ASN A 66 -14.85 -7.97 0.61
CA ASN A 66 -13.92 -8.84 1.33
C ASN A 66 -13.25 -8.14 2.53
N ILE A 67 -13.46 -6.83 2.71
CA ILE A 67 -12.88 -6.09 3.84
C ILE A 67 -13.66 -6.42 5.12
N PRO A 68 -13.04 -7.10 6.10
CA PRO A 68 -13.72 -7.45 7.34
C PRO A 68 -13.91 -6.23 8.24
N LYS A 69 -14.83 -6.33 9.19
CA LYS A 69 -14.99 -5.34 10.26
C LYS A 69 -13.95 -5.58 11.36
N GLY A 70 -13.51 -4.52 12.03
CA GLY A 70 -12.59 -4.61 13.15
C GLY A 70 -11.12 -4.72 12.74
N ALA A 71 -10.34 -5.47 13.53
CA ALA A 71 -8.90 -5.60 13.34
C ALA A 71 -8.55 -6.69 12.33
N TYR A 72 -7.67 -6.35 11.38
CA TYR A 72 -7.13 -7.26 10.39
C TYR A 72 -5.80 -6.74 9.85
N ILE A 73 -5.05 -7.61 9.17
CA ILE A 73 -3.85 -7.22 8.42
C ILE A 73 -4.24 -7.02 6.95
N PHE A 74 -4.05 -5.82 6.43
CA PHE A 74 -4.21 -5.51 5.01
C PHE A 74 -2.86 -5.71 4.31
N ALA A 75 -2.80 -6.65 3.37
CA ALA A 75 -1.57 -7.18 2.79
C ALA A 75 -1.42 -6.91 1.28
N PRO A 76 -1.25 -5.64 0.86
CA PRO A 76 -1.01 -5.30 -0.53
C PRO A 76 0.38 -5.67 -1.05
N LYS A 77 0.47 -6.05 -2.33
CA LYS A 77 1.74 -6.05 -3.08
C LYS A 77 2.37 -4.66 -3.07
N HIS A 78 3.70 -4.56 -3.08
CA HIS A 78 4.40 -3.29 -3.01
C HIS A 78 5.18 -3.01 -4.28
N GLN A 79 4.75 -2.04 -5.08
CA GLN A 79 5.38 -1.72 -6.37
C GLN A 79 5.64 -0.24 -6.58
N SER A 80 4.84 0.64 -5.96
CA SER A 80 4.88 2.07 -6.18
C SER A 80 4.87 2.88 -4.88
N PHE A 81 5.12 4.18 -4.99
CA PHE A 81 4.78 5.10 -3.92
C PHE A 81 3.26 5.28 -3.78
N TRP A 82 2.52 5.07 -4.87
CA TRP A 82 1.07 5.12 -4.91
C TRP A 82 0.44 4.25 -3.80
N ASP A 83 0.93 3.01 -3.64
CA ASP A 83 0.46 2.02 -2.66
C ASP A 83 0.38 2.60 -1.23
N ALA A 84 1.34 3.45 -0.87
CA ALA A 84 1.50 3.97 0.50
C ALA A 84 0.38 4.90 0.96
N TYR A 85 -0.36 5.50 0.04
CA TYR A 85 -1.45 6.40 0.38
C TYR A 85 -2.77 6.00 -0.28
N ALA A 86 -2.69 5.26 -1.38
CA ALA A 86 -3.80 5.12 -2.29
C ALA A 86 -5.02 4.47 -1.66
N LEU A 87 -4.82 3.45 -0.85
CA LEU A 87 -5.91 2.64 -0.30
C LEU A 87 -6.47 3.19 1.03
N LEU A 88 -5.85 4.23 1.60
CA LEU A 88 -6.29 4.86 2.84
C LEU A 88 -7.76 5.29 2.86
N PRO A 89 -8.36 5.82 1.76
CA PRO A 89 -9.76 6.23 1.76
C PRO A 89 -10.77 5.11 2.05
N TRP A 90 -10.39 3.83 1.85
CA TRP A 90 -11.25 2.65 2.00
C TRP A 90 -11.06 1.89 3.32
N LEU A 91 -10.08 2.29 4.13
CA LEU A 91 -9.82 1.68 5.43
C LEU A 91 -10.39 2.58 6.53
N ASP A 92 -10.95 2.01 7.60
CA ASP A 92 -11.61 2.78 8.66
C ASP A 92 -10.59 3.58 9.50
N ASP A 93 -9.62 2.89 10.08
CA ASP A 93 -8.59 3.43 10.95
C ASP A 93 -7.25 2.68 10.79
N PRO A 94 -6.59 2.85 9.63
CA PRO A 94 -5.37 2.12 9.33
C PRO A 94 -4.19 2.57 10.18
N PHE A 95 -3.14 1.75 10.21
CA PHE A 95 -1.80 2.14 10.66
C PHE A 95 -0.71 1.32 9.97
N TYR A 96 0.52 1.82 10.04
CA TYR A 96 1.69 1.20 9.41
C TYR A 96 2.74 0.82 10.44
N ILE A 97 3.46 -0.27 10.15
CA ILE A 97 4.82 -0.45 10.63
C ILE A 97 5.77 0.23 9.64
N LEU A 98 6.43 1.31 10.05
CA LEU A 98 7.16 2.20 9.16
C LEU A 98 8.60 2.45 9.59
N LYS A 99 9.43 2.92 8.66
CA LYS A 99 10.83 3.27 8.94
C LYS A 99 10.88 4.42 9.96
N ARG A 100 11.57 4.22 11.10
CA ARG A 100 11.63 5.20 12.21
C ARG A 100 11.99 6.60 11.76
N GLU A 101 12.88 6.73 10.79
CA GLU A 101 13.38 8.00 10.27
C GLU A 101 12.29 8.87 9.63
N LEU A 102 11.15 8.29 9.25
CA LEU A 102 10.00 9.07 8.77
C LEU A 102 9.38 9.94 9.88
N THR A 103 9.55 9.58 11.15
CA THR A 103 9.08 10.39 12.28
C THR A 103 9.93 11.65 12.49
N TRP A 104 11.08 11.76 11.84
CA TRP A 104 12.01 12.89 11.97
C TRP A 104 11.77 13.97 10.92
N ILE A 105 10.95 13.70 9.91
CA ILE A 105 10.64 14.67 8.86
C ILE A 105 9.80 15.79 9.49
N PRO A 106 10.21 17.07 9.41
CA PRO A 106 9.43 18.18 9.95
C PRO A 106 8.01 18.21 9.39
N LEU A 107 7.04 18.53 10.26
CA LEU A 107 5.59 18.51 9.98
C LEU A 107 5.05 17.09 9.70
N PHE A 108 5.60 16.35 8.76
CA PHE A 108 5.15 15.00 8.38
C PHE A 108 5.30 13.98 9.51
N GLY A 109 6.42 14.04 10.24
CA GLY A 109 6.69 13.19 11.39
C GLY A 109 5.68 13.41 12.53
N TRP A 110 5.23 14.65 12.74
CA TRP A 110 4.21 14.96 13.75
C TRP A 110 2.85 14.35 13.38
N TYR A 111 2.52 14.33 12.08
CA TYR A 111 1.31 13.68 11.58
C TYR A 111 1.36 12.17 11.83
N ILE A 112 2.51 11.55 11.52
CA ILE A 112 2.77 10.14 11.80
C ILE A 112 2.61 9.81 13.29
N VAL A 113 3.22 10.61 14.16
CA VAL A 113 3.19 10.39 15.61
C VAL A 113 1.75 10.53 16.13
N LYS A 114 0.99 11.53 15.68
CA LYS A 114 -0.43 11.68 16.05
C LYS A 114 -1.25 10.44 15.67
N GLN A 115 -1.02 9.83 14.50
CA GLN A 115 -1.73 8.62 14.10
C GLN A 115 -1.28 7.34 14.82
N ARG A 116 -0.30 7.44 15.73
CA ARG A 116 0.24 6.29 16.46
C ARG A 116 0.68 5.17 15.51
N MET A 117 1.40 5.56 14.45
CA MET A 117 2.07 4.58 13.60
C MET A 117 3.18 3.89 14.40
N VAL A 118 3.57 2.68 14.00
CA VAL A 118 4.59 1.90 14.70
C VAL A 118 5.95 2.06 14.01
N PRO A 119 6.87 2.90 14.51
CA PRO A 119 8.19 3.03 13.93
C PRO A 119 9.05 1.80 14.24
N VAL A 120 9.75 1.28 13.23
CA VAL A 120 10.71 0.19 13.37
C VAL A 120 12.11 0.64 12.95
N ASN A 121 13.10 0.31 13.77
CA ASN A 121 14.51 0.34 13.38
C ASN A 121 14.89 -1.03 12.82
N ARG A 122 14.95 -1.16 11.49
CA ARG A 122 15.24 -2.44 10.82
C ARG A 122 16.64 -2.98 11.10
N ALA A 123 17.58 -2.13 11.55
CA ALA A 123 18.91 -2.56 11.96
C ALA A 123 18.95 -3.14 13.38
N ALA A 124 17.93 -2.89 14.19
CA ALA A 124 17.85 -3.39 15.55
C ALA A 124 17.33 -4.84 15.55
N ARG A 125 18.05 -5.74 16.23
CA ARG A 125 17.63 -7.12 16.49
C ARG A 125 17.16 -7.28 17.94
N GLY A 126 16.47 -8.38 18.25
CA GLY A 126 16.06 -8.71 19.64
C GLY A 126 14.93 -7.82 20.17
N LYS A 127 15.14 -7.16 21.32
CA LYS A 127 14.12 -6.41 22.08
C LYS A 127 13.33 -5.39 21.26
N ALA A 128 13.95 -4.75 20.27
CA ALA A 128 13.29 -3.76 19.41
C ALA A 128 12.14 -4.36 18.56
N MET A 129 12.24 -5.65 18.19
CA MET A 129 11.18 -6.32 17.45
C MET A 129 10.01 -6.70 18.37
N THR A 130 10.30 -7.09 19.61
CA THR A 130 9.27 -7.36 20.63
C THR A 130 8.43 -6.10 20.91
N GLU A 131 9.08 -4.95 21.09
CA GLU A 131 8.38 -3.68 21.31
C GLU A 131 7.47 -3.29 20.12
N VAL A 132 7.93 -3.54 18.88
CA VAL A 132 7.11 -3.33 17.67
C VAL A 132 5.89 -4.25 17.69
N MET A 133 6.05 -5.52 18.06
CA MET A 133 4.94 -6.47 18.19
C MET A 133 3.94 -6.04 19.26
N ASP A 134 4.41 -5.64 20.44
CA ASP A 134 3.54 -5.23 21.55
C ASP A 134 2.74 -3.97 21.19
N ARG A 135 3.39 -2.97 20.58
CA ARG A 135 2.69 -1.77 20.06
C ARG A 135 1.67 -2.14 19.01
N THR A 136 2.02 -3.04 18.09
CA THR A 136 1.11 -3.50 17.04
C THR A 136 -0.12 -4.17 17.65
N LYS A 137 0.07 -5.07 18.63
CA LYS A 137 -1.03 -5.70 19.38
C LYS A 137 -1.93 -4.68 20.05
N ASN A 138 -1.36 -3.68 20.72
CA ASN A 138 -2.13 -2.66 21.42
C ASN A 138 -2.95 -1.79 20.46
N GLU A 139 -2.41 -1.43 19.30
CA GLU A 139 -3.16 -0.68 18.29
C GLU A 139 -4.28 -1.54 17.68
N MET A 140 -4.01 -2.81 17.36
CA MET A 140 -5.02 -3.72 16.81
C MET A 140 -6.12 -4.09 17.81
N ALA A 141 -5.83 -4.13 19.12
CA ALA A 141 -6.83 -4.36 20.16
C ALA A 141 -7.97 -3.32 20.16
N THR A 142 -7.72 -2.14 19.57
CA THR A 142 -8.75 -1.09 19.40
C THR A 142 -9.53 -1.21 18.09
N GLY A 143 -9.40 -2.34 17.39
CA GLY A 143 -10.10 -2.60 16.12
C GLY A 143 -9.43 -1.95 14.91
N ARG A 144 -8.16 -1.54 15.00
CA ARG A 144 -7.42 -0.86 13.91
C ARG A 144 -6.85 -1.84 12.88
N GLN A 145 -6.66 -1.35 11.66
CA GLN A 145 -6.20 -2.16 10.53
C GLN A 145 -4.71 -1.96 10.29
N LEU A 146 -3.94 -3.04 10.35
CA LEU A 146 -2.50 -3.00 10.09
C LEU A 146 -2.23 -3.14 8.60
N ILE A 147 -1.63 -2.13 7.97
CA ILE A 147 -1.17 -2.25 6.58
C ILE A 147 0.27 -2.78 6.59
N ILE A 148 0.48 -3.93 5.94
CA ILE A 148 1.79 -4.53 5.75
C ILE A 148 2.00 -4.88 4.31
N TYR A 149 3.17 -4.51 3.80
CA TYR A 149 3.67 -4.96 2.52
C TYR A 149 4.44 -6.27 2.71
N PRO A 150 3.90 -7.44 2.31
CA PRO A 150 4.51 -8.73 2.63
C PRO A 150 5.93 -8.89 2.07
N GLU A 151 6.25 -8.20 0.98
CA GLU A 151 7.56 -8.18 0.33
C GLU A 151 8.61 -7.34 1.10
N GLY A 152 8.18 -6.46 2.01
CA GLY A 152 9.03 -5.59 2.84
C GLY A 152 9.74 -4.44 2.10
N THR A 153 9.74 -4.45 0.76
CA THR A 153 10.29 -3.44 -0.14
C THR A 153 9.54 -3.45 -1.47
N ARG A 154 9.60 -2.35 -2.22
CA ARG A 154 8.93 -2.27 -3.53
C ARG A 154 9.58 -3.18 -4.55
N ARG A 155 8.82 -4.08 -5.17
CA ARG A 155 9.23 -4.95 -6.27
C ARG A 155 8.68 -4.42 -7.61
N PRO A 156 9.39 -4.55 -8.73
CA PRO A 156 8.82 -4.18 -10.02
C PRO A 156 7.66 -5.12 -10.39
N PRO A 157 6.66 -4.66 -11.17
CA PRO A 157 5.61 -5.53 -11.71
C PRO A 157 6.19 -6.77 -12.41
N GLY A 158 5.58 -7.94 -12.18
CA GLY A 158 6.02 -9.23 -12.72
C GLY A 158 7.33 -9.77 -12.13
N ALA A 159 7.88 -9.16 -11.07
CA ALA A 159 9.04 -9.73 -10.39
C ALA A 159 8.67 -11.06 -9.71
N PRO A 160 9.63 -12.01 -9.60
CA PRO A 160 9.41 -13.23 -8.84
C PRO A 160 8.96 -12.94 -7.40
N PRO A 161 8.05 -13.77 -6.84
CA PRO A 161 7.54 -13.61 -5.48
C PRO A 161 8.68 -13.61 -4.45
N GLU A 162 8.70 -12.61 -3.56
CA GLU A 162 9.72 -12.51 -2.50
C GLU A 162 9.07 -12.06 -1.17
N TYR A 163 8.26 -12.93 -0.60
CA TYR A 163 7.51 -12.66 0.63
C TYR A 163 8.39 -12.89 1.85
N LYS A 164 8.27 -12.01 2.85
CA LYS A 164 9.06 -12.09 4.10
C LYS A 164 8.27 -12.83 5.16
N TYR A 165 8.95 -13.74 5.86
CA TYR A 165 8.37 -14.53 6.96
C TYR A 165 7.79 -13.70 8.12
N GLY A 166 8.17 -12.41 8.22
CA GLY A 166 7.64 -11.52 9.25
C GLY A 166 6.12 -11.43 9.27
N ILE A 167 5.45 -11.53 8.11
CA ILE A 167 3.98 -11.53 8.07
C ILE A 167 3.38 -12.82 8.65
N ALA A 168 4.02 -13.98 8.45
CA ALA A 168 3.58 -15.25 9.03
C ALA A 168 3.68 -15.24 10.56
N ARG A 169 4.75 -14.64 11.10
CA ARG A 169 4.89 -14.42 12.55
C ARG A 169 3.79 -13.50 13.09
N LEU A 170 3.53 -12.39 12.40
CA LEU A 170 2.48 -11.45 12.80
C LEU A 170 1.10 -12.10 12.79
N TYR A 171 0.78 -12.84 11.72
CA TYR A 171 -0.46 -13.60 11.60
C TYR A 171 -0.66 -14.56 12.78
N ARG A 172 0.37 -15.35 13.12
CA ARG A 172 0.36 -16.24 14.29
C ARG A 172 0.18 -15.49 15.61
N ASP A 173 0.90 -14.40 15.81
CA ASP A 173 0.95 -13.72 17.10
C ASP A 173 -0.27 -12.80 17.34
N LEU A 174 -0.94 -12.36 16.26
CA LEU A 174 -2.09 -11.45 16.31
C LEU A 174 -3.43 -12.17 16.22
N GLN A 175 -3.51 -13.37 15.62
CA GLN A 175 -4.74 -14.15 15.50
C GLN A 175 -5.91 -13.35 14.89
N VAL A 176 -5.61 -12.63 13.81
CA VAL A 176 -6.57 -11.80 13.05
C VAL A 176 -6.53 -12.16 11.56
N PRO A 177 -7.60 -11.91 10.81
CA PRO A 177 -7.63 -12.17 9.38
C PRO A 177 -6.56 -11.37 8.62
N VAL A 178 -6.04 -11.94 7.54
CA VAL A 178 -5.15 -11.24 6.59
C VAL A 178 -5.88 -11.09 5.26
N VAL A 179 -6.02 -9.87 4.78
CA VAL A 179 -6.67 -9.52 3.51
C VAL A 179 -5.60 -9.28 2.45
N PRO A 180 -5.37 -10.21 1.51
CA PRO A 180 -4.39 -10.03 0.45
C PRO A 180 -4.91 -9.04 -0.60
N VAL A 181 -4.01 -8.25 -1.21
CA VAL A 181 -4.39 -7.29 -2.27
C VAL A 181 -3.43 -7.37 -3.43
N ALA A 182 -3.96 -7.75 -4.60
CA ALA A 182 -3.24 -7.80 -5.86
C ALA A 182 -3.43 -6.48 -6.63
N MET A 183 -2.33 -5.90 -7.12
CA MET A 183 -2.35 -4.65 -7.90
C MET A 183 -1.06 -4.42 -8.69
N HIS A 184 -1.15 -3.64 -9.77
CA HIS A 184 -0.01 -3.26 -10.62
C HIS A 184 0.26 -1.75 -10.79
N PRO A 185 0.21 -0.92 -9.73
CA PRO A 185 0.44 0.52 -9.84
C PRO A 185 1.87 0.85 -10.28
N GLY A 186 2.82 -0.09 -10.14
CA GLY A 186 4.20 0.06 -10.61
C GLY A 186 4.32 0.19 -12.14
N LEU A 187 3.31 -0.25 -12.91
CA LEU A 187 3.26 -0.04 -14.37
C LEU A 187 2.99 1.43 -14.73
N PHE A 188 2.22 2.14 -13.89
CA PHE A 188 1.79 3.51 -14.13
C PHE A 188 2.63 4.54 -13.37
N TRP A 189 3.14 4.16 -12.21
CA TRP A 189 4.02 4.94 -11.36
C TRP A 189 5.23 4.10 -10.97
N PRO A 190 6.23 3.96 -11.87
CA PRO A 190 7.37 3.10 -11.62
C PRO A 190 8.25 3.59 -10.47
N ARG A 191 8.80 2.64 -9.73
CA ARG A 191 9.78 2.89 -8.67
C ARG A 191 11.01 3.62 -9.25
N ARG A 192 11.54 4.59 -8.48
CA ARG A 192 12.76 5.37 -8.82
C ARG A 192 12.67 6.15 -10.14
N LYS A 193 11.47 6.35 -10.68
CA LYS A 193 11.24 7.20 -11.86
C LYS A 193 10.25 8.32 -11.51
N PHE A 194 10.48 9.50 -12.07
CA PHE A 194 9.54 10.62 -11.97
C PHE A 194 8.34 10.45 -12.93
N LEU A 195 8.48 9.59 -13.94
CA LEU A 195 7.46 9.35 -14.97
C LEU A 195 6.17 8.76 -14.41
N ARG A 196 5.04 9.23 -14.93
CA ARG A 196 3.70 8.69 -14.73
C ARG A 196 3.07 8.39 -16.08
N PHE A 197 2.46 7.22 -16.22
CA PHE A 197 1.85 6.78 -17.45
C PHE A 197 0.32 6.82 -17.36
N PRO A 198 -0.38 7.31 -18.39
CA PRO A 198 -1.83 7.28 -18.45
C PRO A 198 -2.34 5.86 -18.65
N GLY A 199 -3.60 5.65 -18.29
CA GLY A 199 -4.31 4.39 -18.49
C GLY A 199 -5.19 4.03 -17.30
N HIS A 200 -5.72 2.82 -17.31
CA HIS A 200 -6.63 2.34 -16.27
C HIS A 200 -6.13 1.02 -15.68
N PHE A 201 -6.20 0.86 -14.36
CA PHE A 201 -5.87 -0.40 -13.71
C PHE A 201 -6.82 -0.74 -12.58
N LYS A 202 -6.93 -2.02 -12.27
CA LYS A 202 -7.73 -2.48 -11.14
C LYS A 202 -6.84 -2.79 -9.94
N VAL A 203 -7.45 -2.72 -8.76
CA VAL A 203 -6.93 -3.25 -7.51
C VAL A 203 -7.90 -4.31 -7.05
N ARG A 204 -7.41 -5.52 -6.80
CA ARG A 204 -8.25 -6.64 -6.33
C ARG A 204 -7.99 -6.91 -4.87
N VAL A 205 -8.99 -6.64 -4.03
CA VAL A 205 -9.01 -7.04 -2.62
C VAL A 205 -9.53 -8.47 -2.57
N LEU A 206 -8.69 -9.40 -2.13
CA LEU A 206 -9.00 -10.83 -2.13
C LEU A 206 -9.72 -11.25 -0.85
N PRO A 207 -10.43 -12.40 -0.85
CA PRO A 207 -11.02 -12.95 0.37
C PRO A 207 -10.01 -13.05 1.51
N PRO A 208 -10.42 -12.72 2.75
CA PRO A 208 -9.53 -12.82 3.90
C PRO A 208 -9.09 -14.26 4.14
N ILE A 209 -7.82 -14.41 4.49
CA ILE A 209 -7.29 -15.64 5.09
C ILE A 209 -7.56 -15.53 6.59
N GLU A 210 -8.58 -16.27 7.04
CA GLU A 210 -8.99 -16.31 8.44
C GLU A 210 -7.88 -16.88 9.33
N ALA A 211 -7.82 -16.42 10.58
CA ALA A 211 -6.85 -16.89 11.56
C ALA A 211 -7.01 -18.40 11.86
N GLY A 212 -5.90 -19.05 12.26
CA GLY A 212 -5.90 -20.44 12.73
C GLY A 212 -5.06 -21.41 11.90
N LEU A 213 -4.56 -20.98 10.74
CA LEU A 213 -3.58 -21.77 9.98
C LEU A 213 -2.20 -21.79 10.66
N ASP A 214 -1.45 -22.86 10.44
CA ASP A 214 -0.01 -22.89 10.71
C ASP A 214 0.71 -21.77 9.92
N PRO A 215 1.76 -21.11 10.47
CA PRO A 215 2.42 -19.99 9.80
C PRO A 215 2.98 -20.29 8.42
N ASP A 216 3.49 -21.51 8.19
CA ASP A 216 4.05 -21.91 6.91
C ASP A 216 2.93 -22.16 5.89
N ALA A 217 1.86 -22.83 6.33
CA ALA A 217 0.65 -23.03 5.52
C ALA A 217 -0.02 -21.70 5.16
N PHE A 218 -0.10 -20.77 6.11
CA PHE A 218 -0.58 -19.41 5.88
C PHE A 218 0.27 -18.69 4.82
N LEU A 219 1.60 -18.71 4.97
CA LEU A 219 2.48 -18.00 4.06
C LEU A 219 2.38 -18.58 2.64
N ALA A 220 2.36 -19.90 2.52
CA ALA A 220 2.13 -20.58 1.25
C ALA A 220 0.79 -20.16 0.63
N LYS A 221 -0.29 -20.15 1.42
CA LYS A 221 -1.61 -19.75 0.94
C LYS A 221 -1.65 -18.30 0.49
N LEU A 222 -1.06 -17.39 1.27
CA LEU A 222 -0.95 -15.97 0.94
C LEU A 222 -0.24 -15.77 -0.40
N VAL A 223 0.89 -16.44 -0.61
CA VAL A 223 1.65 -16.38 -1.87
C VAL A 223 0.80 -16.92 -3.02
N GLU A 224 0.23 -18.11 -2.87
CA GLU A 224 -0.59 -18.76 -3.89
C GLU A 224 -1.72 -17.85 -4.38
N VAL A 225 -2.59 -17.37 -3.47
CA VAL A 225 -3.77 -16.58 -3.86
C VAL A 225 -3.39 -15.21 -4.41
N THR A 226 -2.35 -14.59 -3.84
CA THR A 226 -1.94 -13.24 -4.26
C THR A 226 -1.24 -13.27 -5.61
N GLU A 227 -0.38 -14.25 -5.87
CA GLU A 227 0.31 -14.36 -7.16
C GLU A 227 -0.63 -14.80 -8.28
N ALA A 228 -1.55 -15.73 -8.03
CA ALA A 228 -2.58 -16.10 -9.01
C ALA A 228 -3.40 -14.87 -9.45
N ALA A 229 -3.94 -14.11 -8.49
CA ALA A 229 -4.67 -12.89 -8.79
C ALA A 229 -3.79 -11.80 -9.41
N SER A 230 -2.50 -11.73 -9.05
CA SER A 230 -1.55 -10.79 -9.63
C SER A 230 -1.27 -11.10 -11.09
N ASP A 231 -1.09 -12.37 -11.46
CA ASP A 231 -0.83 -12.77 -12.84
C ASP A 231 -2.03 -12.47 -13.74
N ASP A 232 -3.24 -12.84 -13.29
CA ASP A 232 -4.48 -12.52 -14.01
C ASP A 232 -4.62 -11.01 -14.23
N LEU A 233 -4.38 -10.23 -13.17
CA LEU A 233 -4.51 -8.79 -13.21
C LEU A 233 -3.40 -8.14 -14.05
N LEU A 234 -2.20 -8.71 -14.10
CA LEU A 234 -1.11 -8.26 -14.96
C LEU A 234 -1.50 -8.42 -16.44
N ILE A 235 -2.02 -9.58 -16.81
CA ILE A 235 -2.50 -9.86 -18.18
C ILE A 235 -3.60 -8.88 -18.57
N GLU A 236 -4.62 -8.75 -17.72
CA GLU A 236 -5.74 -7.83 -17.95
C GLU A 236 -5.25 -6.38 -18.12
N THR A 237 -4.41 -5.92 -17.19
CA THR A 237 -3.90 -4.54 -17.18
C THR A 237 -3.10 -4.23 -18.44
N VAL A 238 -2.23 -5.15 -18.87
CA VAL A 238 -1.40 -4.91 -20.06
C VAL A 238 -2.22 -4.99 -21.35
N ARG A 239 -3.20 -5.91 -21.44
CA ARG A 239 -4.13 -5.95 -22.59
C ARG A 239 -4.96 -4.67 -22.71
N ALA A 240 -5.45 -4.14 -21.59
CA ALA A 240 -6.21 -2.90 -21.55
C ALA A 240 -5.36 -1.64 -21.81
N ASN A 241 -4.04 -1.74 -21.69
CA ASN A 241 -3.12 -0.61 -21.82
C ASN A 241 -1.90 -0.97 -22.69
N PRO A 242 -2.08 -1.24 -24.00
CA PRO A 242 -1.03 -1.76 -24.87
C PRO A 242 0.14 -0.78 -25.08
N HIS A 243 -0.05 0.51 -24.77
CA HIS A 243 0.96 1.57 -24.87
C HIS A 243 1.92 1.65 -23.69
N LEU A 244 1.71 0.89 -22.61
CA LEU A 244 2.56 0.97 -21.41
C LEU A 244 3.97 0.43 -21.68
N PRO A 245 5.02 1.17 -21.30
CA PRO A 245 6.37 0.62 -21.30
C PRO A 245 6.51 -0.38 -20.15
N LEU A 246 6.63 -1.66 -20.49
CA LEU A 246 6.73 -2.73 -19.52
C LEU A 246 8.16 -2.83 -18.96
N PRO A 247 8.34 -3.04 -17.64
CA PRO A 247 9.64 -3.43 -17.12
C PRO A 247 10.01 -4.85 -17.62
N PRO A 248 11.30 -5.20 -17.74
CA PRO A 248 11.72 -6.51 -18.23
C PRO A 248 11.11 -7.69 -17.45
N THR A 249 10.88 -7.51 -16.15
CA THR A 249 10.23 -8.50 -15.27
C THR A 249 8.79 -8.77 -15.67
N ALA A 250 8.02 -7.74 -16.04
CA ALA A 250 6.65 -7.90 -16.50
C ALA A 250 6.60 -8.57 -17.88
N GLU A 251 7.51 -8.20 -18.79
CA GLU A 251 7.59 -8.84 -20.11
C GLU A 251 7.94 -10.33 -19.99
N GLN A 252 8.91 -10.67 -19.15
CA GLN A 252 9.27 -12.06 -18.88
C GLN A 252 8.09 -12.83 -18.30
N ARG A 253 7.42 -12.28 -17.27
CA ARG A 253 6.28 -12.94 -16.64
C ARG A 253 5.13 -13.18 -17.61
N LEU A 254 4.81 -12.22 -18.47
CA LEU A 254 3.78 -12.38 -19.51
C LEU A 254 4.13 -13.49 -20.51
N ARG A 255 5.40 -13.64 -20.89
CA ARG A 255 5.87 -14.75 -21.74
C ARG A 255 5.70 -16.10 -21.04
N GLU A 256 6.07 -16.19 -19.77
CA GLU A 256 5.89 -17.42 -18.96
C GLU A 256 4.41 -17.81 -18.83
N LEU A 257 3.51 -16.82 -18.80
CA LEU A 257 2.06 -17.02 -18.75
C LEU A 257 1.41 -17.27 -20.12
N GLY A 258 2.19 -17.27 -21.22
CA GLY A 258 1.67 -17.43 -22.59
C GLY A 258 0.77 -16.27 -23.05
N ALA A 259 0.90 -15.09 -22.43
CA ALA A 259 0.06 -13.92 -22.69
C ALA A 259 0.71 -12.89 -23.62
N ARG A 260 1.97 -13.11 -24.01
CA ARG A 260 2.72 -12.29 -24.99
C ARG A 260 3.93 -13.05 -25.52
#